data_AF-A0A920VDE6-F1
#
_entry.id   AF-A0A920VDE6-F1
#
_cell.length_a   1.000
_cell.length_b   1.000
_cell.length_c   1.000
_cell.angle_alpha   90.00
_cell.angle_beta   90.00
_cell.angle_gamma   90.00
#
_symmetry.space_group_name_H-M   'P 1'
#
loop_
_entity.id
_entity.type
_entity.pdbx_description
1 polymer ?
#
loop_
_entity_poly.entity_id
_entity_poly.type
_entity_poly.pdbx_seq_one_letter_code
_entity_poly.pdbx_strand_id
1 'polypeptide(L)'
;MVSGTVGGAVQSFLRGINTIAISVAAVTNTKYDIAQKILEPLANKGFWIIRVRPFFLNVNIPKTEMSQVAGVRVTTLGGRSWGENVRAENVGPEKRYWISRNKSINQISR
;
A
#
# COMPACT_ATOMS: atom_id res chain seq x y z
N MET A 1 6.26 4.92 -8.54
CA MET A 1 5.75 3.87 -7.64
C MET A 1 6.88 3.42 -6.74
N VAL A 2 6.87 3.75 -5.45
CA VAL A 2 7.79 3.10 -4.50
C VAL A 2 7.04 2.92 -3.18
N SER A 3 6.65 1.69 -2.87
CA SER A 3 6.12 1.29 -1.56
C SER A 3 7.11 0.30 -0.95
N GLY A 4 7.75 0.69 0.15
CA GLY A 4 8.68 -0.20 0.87
C GLY A 4 7.99 -1.46 1.39
N THR A 5 6.73 -1.34 1.86
CA THR A 5 5.94 -2.46 2.36
C THR A 5 5.68 -3.51 1.28
N VAL A 6 5.26 -3.08 0.08
CA VAL A 6 5.07 -3.98 -1.06
C VAL A 6 6.41 -4.53 -1.53
N GLY A 7 7.45 -3.70 -1.60
CA GLY A 7 8.80 -4.12 -2.00
C GLY A 7 9.36 -5.23 -1.12
N GLY A 8 9.24 -5.10 0.21
CA GLY A 8 9.67 -6.13 1.15
C GLY A 8 8.85 -7.42 1.02
N ALA A 9 7.52 -7.28 0.87
CA ALA A 9 6.65 -8.44 0.70
C ALA A 9 6.92 -9.22 -0.60
N VAL A 10 7.25 -8.51 -1.69
CA VAL A 10 7.64 -9.15 -2.96
C VAL A 10 8.87 -10.04 -2.79
N GLN A 11 9.83 -9.66 -1.95
CA GLN A 11 11.03 -10.49 -1.70
C GLN A 11 10.68 -11.86 -1.11
N SER A 12 9.71 -11.93 -0.20
CA SER A 12 9.24 -13.19 0.39
C SER A 12 8.41 -14.00 -0.60
N PHE A 13 7.51 -13.33 -1.34
CA PHE A 13 6.67 -13.99 -2.34
C PHE A 13 7.49 -14.68 -3.43
N LEU A 14 8.55 -14.02 -3.93
CA LEU A 14 9.45 -14.60 -4.93
C LEU A 14 10.21 -15.84 -4.43
N ARG A 15 10.29 -16.05 -3.11
CA ARG A 15 10.87 -17.25 -2.46
C ARG A 15 9.84 -18.34 -2.19
N GLY A 16 8.61 -18.19 -2.72
CA GLY A 16 7.54 -19.16 -2.55
C GLY A 16 6.82 -19.09 -1.21
N ILE A 17 6.99 -17.99 -0.46
CA ILE A 17 6.33 -17.80 0.84
C ILE A 17 5.02 -17.04 0.64
N ASN A 18 3.93 -17.59 1.17
CA ASN A 18 2.65 -16.89 1.26
C ASN A 18 2.83 -15.57 2.01
N THR A 19 2.53 -14.46 1.35
CA THR A 19 2.90 -13.14 1.86
C THR A 19 1.74 -12.15 1.78
N ILE A 20 1.62 -11.32 2.81
CA ILE A 20 0.65 -10.22 2.90
C ILE A 20 1.43 -8.92 3.14
N ALA A 21 1.31 -7.97 2.22
CA ALA A 21 1.62 -6.56 2.48
C ALA A 21 0.35 -5.90 3.01
N ILE A 22 0.41 -5.25 4.17
CA ILE A 22 -0.75 -4.61 4.81
C ILE A 22 -0.44 -3.14 5.10
N SER A 23 -1.40 -2.26 4.86
CA SER A 23 -1.25 -0.82 5.07
C SER A 23 -2.55 -0.20 5.56
N VAL A 24 -2.45 0.71 6.53
CA VAL A 24 -3.58 1.52 6.98
C VAL A 24 -3.54 2.85 6.23
N ALA A 25 -4.66 3.27 5.65
CA ALA A 25 -4.82 4.53 4.94
C ALA A 25 -4.89 5.72 5.91
N ALA A 26 -3.77 5.99 6.60
CA ALA A 26 -3.62 7.04 7.59
C ALA A 26 -2.33 7.84 7.34
N VAL A 27 -2.42 9.17 7.41
CA VAL A 27 -1.25 10.06 7.34
C VAL A 27 -0.69 10.36 8.73
N THR A 28 -1.56 10.47 9.73
CA THR A 28 -1.21 10.73 11.14
C THR A 28 -2.13 9.93 12.07
N ASN A 29 -1.73 9.74 13.34
CA ASN A 29 -2.52 9.08 14.39
C ASN A 29 -3.10 7.74 13.94
N THR A 30 -2.24 6.85 13.43
CA THR A 30 -2.63 5.55 12.88
C THR A 30 -3.11 4.62 14.00
N LYS A 31 -4.29 4.02 13.81
CA LYS A 31 -4.80 2.96 14.67
C LYS A 31 -4.53 1.60 14.00
N TYR A 32 -3.81 0.72 14.68
CA TYR A 32 -3.40 -0.59 14.15
C TYR A 32 -4.29 -1.75 14.63
N ASP A 33 -5.23 -1.48 15.53
CA ASP A 33 -6.17 -2.47 16.06
C ASP A 33 -7.06 -3.06 14.95
N ILE A 34 -7.53 -2.23 14.03
CA ILE A 34 -8.26 -2.68 12.84
C ILE A 34 -7.38 -3.56 11.93
N ALA A 35 -6.09 -3.21 11.78
CA ALA A 35 -5.16 -4.01 10.99
C ALA A 35 -4.94 -5.39 11.60
N GLN A 36 -4.80 -5.48 12.92
CA GLN A 36 -4.71 -6.74 13.64
C GLN A 36 -5.96 -7.60 13.42
N LYS A 37 -7.16 -7.03 13.64
CA LYS A 37 -8.44 -7.75 13.49
C LYS A 37 -8.67 -8.31 12.09
N ILE A 38 -8.20 -7.60 11.06
CA ILE A 38 -8.25 -8.06 9.67
C ILE A 38 -7.16 -9.09 9.37
N LEU A 39 -5.96 -8.89 9.90
CA LEU A 39 -4.82 -9.76 9.62
C LEU A 39 -4.95 -11.14 10.28
N GLU A 40 -5.51 -11.22 11.48
CA GLU A 40 -5.65 -12.48 12.24
C GLU A 40 -6.35 -13.61 11.45
N PRO A 41 -7.56 -13.41 10.88
CA PRO A 41 -8.19 -14.43 10.05
C PRO A 41 -7.43 -14.70 8.74
N LEU A 42 -6.77 -13.67 8.18
CA LEU A 42 -5.94 -13.82 6.97
C LEU A 42 -4.59 -14.50 7.24
N ALA A 43 -4.10 -14.53 8.47
CA ALA A 43 -2.88 -15.23 8.84
C ALA A 43 -3.16 -16.69 9.24
N ASN A 44 -4.41 -17.01 9.57
CA ASN A 44 -4.80 -18.35 9.97
C ASN A 44 -4.62 -19.35 8.82
N LYS A 45 -3.84 -20.41 9.06
CA LYS A 45 -3.50 -21.44 8.07
C LYS A 45 -4.74 -22.11 7.46
N GLY A 46 -5.84 -22.18 8.22
CA GLY A 46 -7.11 -22.73 7.74
C GLY A 46 -7.70 -21.97 6.55
N PHE A 47 -7.43 -20.66 6.45
CA PHE A 47 -7.93 -19.83 5.35
C PHE A 47 -7.32 -20.23 3.99
N TRP A 48 -6.08 -20.75 3.98
CA TRP A 48 -5.29 -20.94 2.76
C TRP A 48 -4.96 -22.39 2.44
N ILE A 49 -5.53 -23.34 3.19
CA ILE A 49 -5.17 -24.76 3.17
C ILE A 49 -5.33 -25.45 1.79
N ILE A 50 -5.99 -24.78 0.84
CA ILE A 50 -6.35 -25.29 -0.50
C ILE A 50 -5.42 -24.74 -1.61
N ARG A 51 -4.46 -23.85 -1.30
CA ARG A 51 -3.66 -23.21 -2.36
C ARG A 51 -2.43 -24.02 -2.77
N VAL A 52 -2.44 -24.53 -4.00
CA VAL A 52 -1.35 -25.27 -4.67
C VAL A 52 -0.15 -24.36 -5.01
N ARG A 53 -0.31 -23.04 -4.97
CA ARG A 53 0.74 -22.06 -5.29
C ARG A 53 0.86 -20.97 -4.21
N PRO A 54 2.07 -20.41 -4.00
CA PRO A 54 2.27 -19.26 -3.15
C PRO A 54 1.37 -18.10 -3.55
N PHE A 55 0.91 -17.31 -2.57
CA PHE A 55 0.12 -16.10 -2.85
C PHE A 55 0.80 -14.84 -2.33
N PHE A 56 0.42 -13.73 -2.94
CA PHE A 56 0.76 -12.39 -2.50
C PHE A 56 -0.50 -11.52 -2.44
N LEU A 57 -0.76 -10.90 -1.29
CA LEU A 57 -1.88 -9.96 -1.11
C LEU A 57 -1.35 -8.58 -0.74
N ASN A 58 -1.89 -7.54 -1.37
CA ASN A 58 -1.71 -6.15 -0.97
C ASN A 58 -3.01 -5.63 -0.37
N VAL A 59 -3.05 -5.51 0.96
CA VAL A 59 -4.24 -5.20 1.76
C VAL A 59 -4.16 -3.75 2.22
N ASN A 60 -5.20 -2.97 1.90
CA ASN A 60 -5.35 -1.60 2.37
C ASN A 60 -6.57 -1.51 3.28
N ILE A 61 -6.40 -0.86 4.43
CA ILE A 61 -7.40 -0.77 5.49
C ILE A 61 -7.74 0.70 5.74
N PRO A 62 -9.03 1.09 5.77
CA PRO A 62 -9.42 2.45 6.09
C PRO A 62 -9.05 2.80 7.54
N LYS A 63 -8.75 4.07 7.80
CA LYS A 63 -8.55 4.58 9.16
C LYS A 63 -9.89 4.84 9.84
N THR A 64 -10.63 3.78 10.16
CA THR A 64 -11.95 3.82 10.81
C THR A 64 -12.03 2.79 11.92
N GLU A 65 -13.04 2.91 12.79
CA GLU A 65 -13.33 1.85 13.76
C GLU A 65 -13.84 0.59 13.05
N MET A 66 -13.63 -0.58 13.66
CA MET A 66 -14.07 -1.85 13.08
C MET A 66 -15.59 -1.89 12.81
N SER A 67 -16.39 -1.26 13.68
CA SER A 67 -17.84 -1.14 13.53
C SER A 67 -18.29 -0.34 12.30
N GLN A 68 -17.39 0.45 11.71
CA GLN A 68 -17.66 1.28 10.54
C GLN A 68 -17.14 0.65 9.24
N VAL A 69 -16.50 -0.52 9.31
CA VAL A 69 -15.98 -1.21 8.14
C VAL A 69 -17.14 -1.76 7.31
N ALA A 70 -17.31 -1.24 6.09
CA ALA A 70 -18.39 -1.62 5.18
C ALA A 70 -18.23 -3.03 4.55
N GLY A 71 -17.14 -3.74 4.86
CA GLY A 71 -16.84 -5.08 4.34
C GLY A 71 -15.50 -5.15 3.61
N VAL A 72 -15.25 -6.28 2.95
CA VAL A 72 -14.01 -6.59 2.23
C VAL A 72 -14.30 -6.74 0.74
N ARG A 73 -13.42 -6.22 -0.11
CA ARG A 73 -13.53 -6.34 -1.57
C ARG A 73 -12.19 -6.75 -2.18
N VAL A 74 -12.22 -7.76 -3.06
CA VAL A 74 -11.09 -8.08 -3.94
C VAL A 74 -11.03 -7.01 -5.03
N THR A 75 -9.86 -6.41 -5.22
CA THR A 75 -9.66 -5.28 -6.13
C THR A 75 -8.53 -5.55 -7.11
N THR A 76 -8.52 -4.81 -8.22
CA THR A 76 -7.39 -4.71 -9.14
C THR A 76 -6.60 -3.42 -8.86
N LEU A 77 -5.37 -3.33 -9.38
CA LEU A 77 -4.56 -2.12 -9.24
C LEU A 77 -5.26 -0.93 -9.92
N GLY A 78 -5.45 0.15 -9.19
CA GLY A 78 -6.06 1.37 -9.72
C GLY A 78 -5.17 2.05 -10.77
N GLY A 79 -5.79 2.72 -11.76
CA GLY A 79 -5.07 3.38 -12.87
C GLY A 79 -4.50 4.77 -12.56
N ARG A 80 -4.68 5.31 -11.34
CA ARG A 80 -4.15 6.63 -10.98
C ARG A 80 -2.66 6.53 -10.66
N SER A 81 -1.84 6.93 -11.62
CA SER A 81 -0.45 7.27 -11.38
C SER A 81 -0.34 8.78 -11.11
N TRP A 82 0.24 9.15 -9.98
CA TRP A 82 0.72 10.51 -9.75
C TRP A 82 2.15 10.58 -10.27
N GLY A 83 2.39 11.46 -11.23
CA GLY A 83 3.71 11.79 -11.71
C GLY A 83 4.51 12.47 -10.62
N GLU A 84 5.83 12.28 -10.68
CA GLU A 84 6.77 12.97 -9.80
C GLU A 84 7.03 14.37 -10.36
N ASN A 85 7.10 15.36 -9.46
CA ASN A 85 7.52 16.72 -9.74
C ASN A 85 8.77 17.02 -8.90
N VAL A 86 9.72 17.74 -9.49
CA VAL A 86 10.93 18.19 -8.82
C VAL A 86 10.88 19.70 -8.70
N ARG A 87 10.87 20.21 -7.46
CA ARG A 87 10.97 21.64 -7.18
C ARG A 87 12.37 21.96 -6.68
N ALA A 88 13.05 22.90 -7.32
CA ALA A 88 14.27 23.48 -6.79
C ALA A 88 13.93 24.50 -5.69
N GLU A 89 14.71 24.49 -4.62
CA GLU A 89 14.67 25.50 -3.56
C GLU A 89 16.08 26.07 -3.39
N ASN A 90 16.18 27.39 -3.57
CA ASN A 90 17.43 28.11 -3.40
C ASN A 90 17.50 28.59 -1.95
N VAL A 91 18.00 27.73 -1.05
CA VAL A 91 18.28 28.10 0.34
C VAL A 91 19.77 28.41 0.46
N GLY A 92 20.12 29.69 0.38
CA GLY A 92 21.52 30.13 0.44
C GLY A 92 22.33 29.69 -0.78
N PRO A 93 23.65 29.44 -0.63
CA PRO A 93 24.53 29.07 -1.76
C PRO A 93 24.29 27.64 -2.28
N GLU A 94 23.54 26.82 -1.54
CA GLU A 94 23.29 25.42 -1.89
C GLU A 94 22.00 25.25 -2.70
N LYS A 95 22.06 24.41 -3.74
CA LYS A 95 20.87 23.96 -4.46
C LYS A 95 20.23 22.79 -3.73
N ARG A 96 18.96 22.91 -3.35
CA ARG A 96 18.14 21.81 -2.83
C ARG A 96 17.04 21.46 -3.82
N TYR A 97 16.71 20.17 -3.92
CA TYR A 97 15.65 19.68 -4.78
C TYR A 97 14.67 18.84 -3.97
N TRP A 98 13.38 19.11 -4.14
CA TRP A 98 12.29 18.41 -3.47
C TRP A 98 11.50 17.58 -4.49
N ILE A 99 11.39 16.28 -4.23
CA ILE A 99 10.57 15.37 -5.03
C ILE A 99 9.19 15.28 -4.39
N SER A 100 8.14 15.57 -5.16
CA SER A 100 6.74 15.47 -4.73
C SER A 100 5.90 14.71 -5.74
N ARG A 101 4.78 14.11 -5.30
CA ARG A 101 3.87 13.32 -6.14
C ARG A 101 2.51 14.01 -6.26
N ASN A 102 2.51 15.18 -6.88
CA ASN A 102 1.33 16.04 -7.03
C ASN A 102 0.86 16.22 -8.48
N LYS A 103 1.54 15.60 -9.46
CA LYS A 103 1.17 15.72 -10.88
C LYS A 103 0.17 14.63 -11.26
N SER A 104 -1.09 14.97 -11.53
CA SER A 104 -2.06 14.02 -12.08
C SER A 104 -1.64 13.63 -13.50
N ILE A 105 -1.47 12.33 -13.78
CA ILE A 105 -1.10 11.85 -15.13
C ILE A 105 -2.31 11.84 -16.09
N ASN A 106 -3.54 12.02 -15.58
CA ASN A 106 -4.77 12.04 -16.38
C ASN A 106 -5.07 13.37 -17.10
N GLN A 107 -4.11 14.29 -17.20
CA GLN A 107 -4.27 15.56 -17.92
C GLN A 107 -3.49 15.63 -19.24
N ILE A 108 -2.91 14.52 -19.68
CA ILE A 108 -2.26 14.41 -21.00
C ILE A 108 -3.05 13.41 -21.84
N SER A 109 -4.24 13.82 -22.27
CA SER A 109 -4.91 13.32 -23.48
C SER A 109 -6.18 14.12 -23.74
N ARG A 110 -6.02 15.24 -24.45
CA ARG A 110 -6.74 15.62 -25.66
C ARG A 110 -6.04 16.81 -26.30
#